data_AF-A0AAJ2GK37-F1
#
_entry.id   AF-A0AAJ2GK37-F1
#
_cell.length_a   1.000
_cell.length_b   1.000
_cell.length_c   1.000
_cell.angle_alpha   90.00
_cell.angle_beta   90.00
_cell.angle_gamma   90.00
#
_symmetry.space_group_name_H-M   'P 1'
#
loop_
_entity.id
_entity.type
_entity.pdbx_description
1 polymer ?
#
loop_
_entity_poly.entity_id
_entity_poly.type
_entity_poly.pdbx_seq_one_letter_code
_entity_poly.pdbx_strand_id
1 'polypeptide(L)'
;MPRRSNVCPPEPLTKDKFQQLLAIAWGRVGPTMTFVKMASRMALKDPKTLSRAVACENLPEAHTVFNSICADETALREVMAHYGYELSRATPKAANDFVTLHGVCEVAAELSEALRDGVRDHNETLHIADKLRPHMPALIAFLNDADALRGAA
;
A
#
# COMPACT_ATOMS: atom_id res chain seq x y z
N MET A 1 12.84 -0.83 -26.26
CA MET A 1 11.66 -1.73 -26.23
C MET A 1 10.63 -1.12 -25.29
N PRO A 2 9.34 -1.00 -25.67
CA PRO A 2 8.33 -0.48 -24.75
C PRO A 2 8.08 -1.54 -23.66
N ARG A 3 8.24 -1.16 -22.38
CA ARG A 3 7.84 -1.99 -21.23
C ARG A 3 6.35 -2.29 -21.39
N ARG A 4 6.00 -3.55 -21.68
CA ARG A 4 4.61 -4.02 -21.55
C ARG A 4 4.29 -4.06 -20.06
N SER A 5 3.81 -2.96 -19.50
CA SER A 5 3.26 -2.96 -18.15
C SER A 5 1.96 -3.75 -18.21
N ASN A 6 2.02 -5.02 -17.83
CA ASN A 6 0.81 -5.84 -17.63
C ASN A 6 0.00 -5.37 -16.41
N VAL A 7 0.45 -4.32 -15.75
CA VAL A 7 -0.21 -3.60 -14.68
C VAL A 7 -1.15 -2.56 -15.31
N CYS A 8 -2.44 -2.55 -14.95
CA CYS A 8 -3.32 -1.45 -15.36
C CYS A 8 -2.68 -0.14 -14.86
N PRO A 9 -2.47 0.90 -15.67
CA PRO A 9 -1.91 2.14 -15.13
C PRO A 9 -2.85 2.68 -14.04
N PRO A 10 -2.33 3.16 -12.89
CA PRO A 10 -3.16 3.84 -11.91
C PRO A 10 -3.79 5.07 -12.58
N GLU A 11 -5.10 5.22 -12.46
CA GLU A 11 -5.80 6.39 -12.99
C GLU A 11 -5.99 7.43 -11.89
N PRO A 12 -5.70 8.71 -12.17
CA PRO A 12 -5.89 9.76 -11.20
C PRO A 12 -7.37 9.91 -10.87
N LEU A 13 -7.68 10.09 -9.58
CA LEU A 13 -9.03 10.39 -9.16
C LEU A 13 -9.32 11.87 -9.40
N THR A 14 -10.51 12.15 -9.94
CA THR A 14 -11.04 13.52 -9.96
C THR A 14 -11.36 13.97 -8.53
N LYS A 15 -11.34 15.28 -8.29
CA LYS A 15 -11.68 15.88 -6.99
C LYS A 15 -13.04 15.37 -6.49
N ASP A 16 -14.06 15.44 -7.33
CA ASP A 16 -15.43 15.02 -6.97
C ASP A 16 -15.49 13.52 -6.63
N LYS A 17 -14.78 12.68 -7.39
CA LYS A 17 -14.76 11.24 -7.14
C LYS A 17 -14.08 10.92 -5.80
N PHE A 18 -12.96 11.57 -5.52
CA PHE A 18 -12.26 11.43 -4.24
C PHE A 18 -13.14 11.88 -3.06
N GLN A 19 -13.83 13.02 -3.20
CA GLN A 19 -14.74 13.55 -2.18
C GLN A 19 -15.88 12.58 -1.86
N GLN A 20 -16.51 12.00 -2.89
CA GLN A 20 -17.56 11.00 -2.70
C GLN A 20 -17.05 9.75 -1.98
N LEU A 21 -15.89 9.23 -2.38
CA LEU A 21 -15.29 8.05 -1.74
C LEU A 21 -14.95 8.30 -0.27
N LEU A 22 -14.39 9.47 0.03
CA LEU A 22 -14.03 9.85 1.40
C LEU A 22 -15.27 10.08 2.27
N ALA A 23 -16.30 10.73 1.73
CA ALA A 23 -17.58 10.94 2.41
C ALA A 23 -18.28 9.61 2.75
N ILE A 24 -18.29 8.65 1.82
CA ILE A 24 -18.82 7.30 2.06
C ILE A 24 -18.03 6.59 3.16
N ALA A 25 -16.69 6.64 3.09
CA ALA A 25 -15.83 5.97 4.06
C ALA A 25 -16.04 6.53 5.48
N TRP A 26 -16.11 7.86 5.63
CA TRP A 26 -16.35 8.51 6.92
C TRP A 26 -17.79 8.38 7.38
N GLY A 27 -18.76 8.38 6.46
CA GLY A 27 -20.17 8.14 6.76
C GLY A 27 -20.44 6.72 7.28
N ARG A 28 -19.65 5.74 6.86
CA ARG A 28 -19.70 4.38 7.41
C ARG A 28 -19.16 4.29 8.84
N VAL A 29 -18.08 5.01 9.12
CA VAL A 29 -17.32 4.88 10.38
C VAL A 29 -17.84 5.82 11.48
N GLY A 30 -18.25 7.03 11.09
CA GLY A 30 -18.71 8.11 11.97
C GLY A 30 -19.83 7.72 12.93
N PRO A 31 -20.92 7.05 12.48
CA PRO A 31 -22.01 6.62 13.35
C PRO A 31 -21.57 5.60 14.41
N THR A 32 -20.66 4.68 14.07
CA THR A 32 -20.20 3.62 14.97
C THR A 32 -19.27 4.16 16.07
N MET A 33 -18.44 5.17 15.77
CA MET A 33 -17.50 5.73 16.75
C MET A 33 -17.90 7.08 17.34
N THR A 34 -18.91 7.76 16.80
CA THR A 34 -19.24 9.18 16.98
C THR A 34 -18.18 10.14 16.41
N PHE A 35 -18.62 11.23 15.76
CA PHE A 35 -17.70 12.20 15.15
C PHE A 35 -16.79 12.91 16.16
N VAL A 36 -17.21 13.05 17.42
CA VAL A 36 -16.36 13.63 18.47
C VAL A 36 -15.16 12.73 18.77
N LYS A 37 -15.40 11.44 18.98
CA LYS A 37 -14.33 10.46 19.24
C LYS A 37 -13.42 10.25 18.03
N MET A 38 -14.01 10.31 16.81
CA MET A 38 -13.25 10.27 15.56
C MET A 38 -12.31 11.47 15.45
N ALA A 39 -12.80 12.69 15.73
CA ALA A 39 -11.99 13.91 15.71
C ALA A 39 -10.84 13.83 16.72
N SER A 40 -11.10 13.35 17.94
CA SER A 40 -10.07 13.14 18.95
C SER A 40 -8.98 12.16 18.51
N ARG A 41 -9.35 11.04 17.86
CA ARG A 41 -8.37 10.07 17.34
C ARG A 41 -7.54 10.61 16.17
N MET A 42 -8.09 11.54 15.41
CA MET A 42 -7.41 12.21 14.30
C MET A 42 -6.66 13.48 14.75
N ALA A 43 -6.62 13.75 16.05
CA ALA A 43 -6.05 14.97 16.63
C ALA A 43 -6.65 16.28 16.04
N LEU A 44 -7.92 16.24 15.63
CA LEU A 44 -8.64 17.39 15.10
C LEU A 44 -9.25 18.22 16.23
N LYS A 45 -9.10 19.55 16.15
CA LYS A 45 -9.64 20.49 17.13
C LYS A 45 -11.16 20.69 17.02
N ASP A 46 -11.73 20.52 15.82
CA ASP A 46 -13.16 20.73 15.56
C ASP A 46 -13.82 19.51 14.87
N PRO A 47 -14.74 18.81 15.55
CA PRO A 47 -15.52 17.71 14.98
C PRO A 47 -16.40 18.10 13.79
N LYS A 48 -16.75 19.39 13.62
CA LYS A 48 -17.55 19.86 12.48
C LYS A 48 -16.85 19.64 11.14
N THR A 49 -15.51 19.54 11.15
CA THR A 49 -14.71 19.20 9.96
C THR A 49 -15.12 17.84 9.38
N LEU A 50 -15.44 16.87 10.24
CA LEU A 50 -15.87 15.53 9.81
C LEU A 50 -17.31 15.58 9.27
N SER A 51 -18.18 16.35 9.90
CA SER A 51 -19.57 16.54 9.44
C SER A 51 -19.62 17.19 8.05
N ARG A 52 -18.83 18.24 7.81
CA ARG A 52 -18.73 18.92 6.50
C ARG A 52 -18.15 18.01 5.42
N ALA A 53 -17.19 17.17 5.78
CA ALA A 53 -16.60 16.21 4.87
C ALA A 53 -17.57 15.09 4.48
N VAL A 54 -18.40 14.62 5.40
CA VAL A 54 -19.48 13.66 5.11
C VAL A 54 -20.57 14.30 4.23
N ALA A 55 -20.82 15.60 4.40
CA ALA A 55 -21.74 16.37 3.57
C ALA A 55 -21.17 16.80 2.20
N CYS A 56 -19.92 16.43 1.88
CA CYS A 56 -19.21 16.87 0.67
C CYS A 56 -19.03 18.41 0.56
N GLU A 57 -19.20 19.18 1.63
CA GLU A 57 -19.21 20.65 1.58
C GLU A 57 -17.81 21.27 1.53
N ASN A 58 -16.84 20.71 2.27
CA ASN A 58 -15.48 21.26 2.34
C ASN A 58 -14.48 20.19 2.79
N LEU A 59 -13.77 19.56 1.85
CA LEU A 59 -12.79 18.50 2.13
C LEU A 59 -11.36 18.97 1.88
N PRO A 60 -10.37 18.43 2.61
CA PRO A 60 -8.95 18.65 2.32
C PRO A 60 -8.63 18.28 0.87
N GLU A 61 -7.70 18.99 0.24
CA GLU A 61 -7.19 18.67 -1.11
C GLU A 61 -6.30 17.42 -1.15
N ALA A 62 -6.69 16.39 -0.39
CA ALA A 62 -5.95 15.14 -0.27
C ALA A 62 -5.91 14.36 -1.58
N HIS A 63 -6.85 14.58 -2.52
CA HIS A 63 -6.83 13.93 -3.84
C HIS A 63 -5.50 14.16 -4.58
N THR A 64 -4.88 15.34 -4.49
CA THR A 64 -3.57 15.62 -5.09
C THR A 64 -2.48 14.78 -4.44
N VAL A 65 -2.51 14.67 -3.11
CA VAL A 65 -1.58 13.84 -2.34
C VAL A 65 -1.74 12.36 -2.70
N PHE A 66 -2.97 11.86 -2.81
CA PHE A 66 -3.22 10.46 -3.21
C PHE A 66 -2.93 10.21 -4.70
N ASN A 67 -3.16 11.19 -5.57
CA ASN A 67 -2.82 11.11 -6.99
C ASN A 67 -1.30 11.11 -7.24
N SER A 68 -0.48 11.48 -6.25
CA SER A 68 0.99 11.31 -6.36
C SER A 68 1.40 9.86 -6.60
N ILE A 69 0.59 8.87 -6.20
CA ILE A 69 0.79 7.45 -6.51
C ILE A 69 0.82 7.19 -8.03
N CYS A 70 0.10 8.00 -8.81
CA CYS A 70 0.09 7.88 -10.27
C CYS A 70 1.39 8.40 -10.91
N ALA A 71 2.12 9.27 -10.19
CA ALA A 71 3.43 9.76 -10.61
C ALA A 71 4.57 8.87 -10.11
N ASP A 72 4.46 8.36 -8.88
CA ASP A 72 5.40 7.43 -8.26
C ASP A 72 4.65 6.51 -7.27
N GLU A 73 4.67 5.20 -7.53
CA GLU A 73 3.97 4.20 -6.71
C GLU A 73 4.51 4.11 -5.27
N THR A 74 5.66 4.71 -4.98
CA THR A 74 6.28 4.76 -3.64
C THR A 74 5.97 6.03 -2.87
N ALA A 75 5.36 7.04 -3.49
CA ALA A 75 5.22 8.41 -2.97
C ALA A 75 4.57 8.50 -1.57
N LEU A 76 3.68 7.57 -1.22
CA LEU A 76 3.01 7.54 0.08
C LEU A 76 3.57 6.52 1.07
N ARG A 77 4.57 5.71 0.69
CA ARG A 77 5.08 4.63 1.54
C ARG A 77 5.65 5.14 2.85
N GLU A 78 6.45 6.20 2.82
CA GLU A 78 7.05 6.79 4.03
C GLU A 78 5.99 7.37 4.96
N VAL A 79 4.98 8.05 4.39
CA VAL A 79 3.86 8.62 5.15
C VAL A 79 3.03 7.51 5.79
N MET A 80 2.72 6.44 5.07
CA MET A 80 1.96 5.31 5.61
C MET A 80 2.76 4.52 6.64
N ALA A 81 4.08 4.36 6.44
CA ALA A 81 4.97 3.69 7.39
C ALA A 81 5.03 4.41 8.74
N HIS A 82 4.89 5.75 8.76
CA HIS A 82 4.79 6.52 10.00
C HIS A 82 3.56 6.10 10.86
N TYR A 83 2.49 5.68 10.21
CA TYR A 83 1.29 5.16 10.88
C TYR A 83 1.35 3.64 11.12
N GLY A 84 2.48 2.98 10.79
CA GLY A 84 2.65 1.53 10.89
C GLY A 84 1.96 0.72 9.79
N TYR A 85 1.58 1.36 8.67
CA TYR A 85 0.91 0.71 7.54
C TYR A 85 1.82 0.59 6.33
N GLU A 86 1.61 -0.47 5.55
CA GLU A 86 2.27 -0.67 4.26
C GLU A 86 1.26 -0.49 3.12
N LEU A 87 1.56 0.40 2.17
CA LEU A 87 0.73 0.59 0.98
C LEU A 87 1.20 -0.35 -0.12
N SER A 88 0.34 -1.28 -0.51
CA SER A 88 0.57 -2.20 -1.62
C SER A 88 -0.57 -2.13 -2.63
N ARG A 89 -0.28 -2.50 -3.86
CA ARG A 89 -1.23 -2.45 -4.96
C ARG A 89 -2.15 -3.67 -4.95
N ALA A 90 -3.46 -3.44 -4.98
CA ALA A 90 -4.48 -4.48 -4.89
C ALA A 90 -4.75 -5.24 -6.22
N THR A 91 -3.73 -5.77 -6.88
CA THR A 91 -3.93 -6.67 -8.04
C THR A 91 -2.91 -7.82 -8.06
N PRO A 92 -3.33 -9.06 -7.78
CA PRO A 92 -2.61 -10.26 -8.21
C PRO A 92 -2.74 -10.39 -9.73
N LYS A 93 -1.63 -10.59 -10.44
CA LYS A 93 -1.63 -10.86 -11.89
C LYS A 93 -0.37 -11.64 -12.22
N ALA A 94 -0.45 -12.68 -13.06
CA ALA A 94 0.68 -13.55 -13.44
C ALA A 94 1.94 -12.81 -13.93
N ALA A 95 1.78 -11.60 -14.45
CA ALA A 95 2.90 -10.75 -14.86
C ALA A 95 3.64 -10.08 -13.69
N ASN A 96 2.95 -9.82 -12.58
CA ASN A 96 3.56 -9.37 -11.32
C ASN A 96 4.31 -10.53 -10.66
N ASP A 97 3.82 -11.76 -10.84
CA ASP A 97 4.48 -12.96 -10.32
C ASP A 97 5.83 -13.19 -10.99
N PHE A 98 5.96 -12.90 -12.29
CA PHE A 98 7.25 -13.04 -12.99
C PHE A 98 8.30 -12.01 -12.53
N VAL A 99 7.88 -10.76 -12.31
CA VAL A 99 8.77 -9.71 -11.77
C VAL A 99 9.14 -10.01 -10.32
N THR A 100 8.19 -10.50 -9.53
CA THR A 100 8.43 -10.94 -8.15
C THR A 100 9.37 -12.14 -8.13
N LEU A 101 9.17 -13.13 -9.00
CA LEU A 101 10.03 -14.31 -9.13
C LEU A 101 11.45 -13.90 -9.51
N HIS A 102 11.60 -13.02 -10.50
CA HIS A 102 12.92 -12.54 -10.92
C HIS A 102 13.67 -11.86 -9.76
N GLY A 103 13.02 -10.93 -9.06
CA GLY A 103 13.64 -10.25 -7.91
C GLY A 103 13.95 -11.20 -6.74
N VAL A 104 13.09 -12.19 -6.48
CA VAL A 104 13.37 -13.24 -5.48
C VAL A 104 14.56 -14.10 -5.89
N CYS A 105 14.73 -14.41 -7.19
CA CYS A 105 15.91 -15.11 -7.68
C CYS A 105 17.19 -14.29 -7.53
N GLU A 106 17.14 -12.97 -7.72
CA GLU A 106 18.29 -12.09 -7.47
C GLU A 106 18.66 -12.07 -5.98
N VAL A 107 17.67 -11.93 -5.09
CA VAL A 107 17.88 -12.02 -3.63
C VAL A 107 18.46 -13.38 -3.24
N ALA A 108 17.99 -14.47 -3.85
CA ALA A 108 18.49 -15.82 -3.59
C ALA A 108 19.95 -15.98 -4.03
N ALA A 109 20.33 -15.42 -5.19
CA ALA A 109 21.70 -15.44 -5.66
C ALA A 109 22.63 -14.67 -4.71
N GLU A 110 22.21 -13.50 -4.23
CA GLU A 110 23.00 -12.71 -3.29
C GLU A 110 23.08 -13.32 -1.90
N LEU A 111 22.00 -13.91 -1.41
CA LEU A 111 22.02 -14.68 -0.17
C LEU A 111 22.97 -15.89 -0.28
N SER A 112 23.02 -16.55 -1.45
CA SER A 112 23.96 -17.64 -1.69
C SER A 112 25.41 -17.15 -1.67
N GLU A 113 25.69 -15.99 -2.25
CA GLU A 113 27.03 -15.40 -2.28
C GLU A 113 27.48 -14.93 -0.88
N ALA A 114 26.58 -14.30 -0.12
CA ALA A 114 26.81 -13.89 1.26
C ALA A 114 26.97 -15.07 2.23
N LEU A 115 26.57 -16.29 1.83
CA LEU A 115 26.78 -17.51 2.62
C LEU A 115 27.97 -18.33 2.14
N ARG A 116 28.72 -17.85 1.14
CA ARG A 116 29.80 -18.63 0.51
C ARG A 116 30.94 -18.96 1.46
N ASP A 117 31.25 -18.07 2.39
CA ASP A 117 32.27 -18.29 3.43
C ASP A 117 31.72 -18.98 4.70
N GLY A 118 30.43 -19.33 4.69
CA GLY A 118 29.74 -20.01 5.79
C GLY A 118 29.28 -19.10 6.93
N VAL A 119 29.48 -17.78 6.83
CA VAL A 119 29.09 -16.83 7.88
C VAL A 119 28.44 -15.60 7.25
N ARG A 120 27.19 -15.31 7.63
CA ARG A 120 26.51 -14.08 7.20
C ARG A 120 26.65 -12.98 8.24
N ASP A 121 27.18 -11.83 7.86
CA ASP A 121 27.32 -10.68 8.74
C ASP A 121 26.05 -9.80 8.83
N HIS A 122 26.09 -8.80 9.70
CA HIS A 122 24.95 -7.90 9.94
C HIS A 122 24.67 -6.97 8.76
N ASN A 123 25.70 -6.51 8.04
CA ASN A 123 25.54 -5.65 6.86
C ASN A 123 24.97 -6.45 5.68
N GLU A 124 25.45 -7.67 5.47
CA GLU A 124 24.90 -8.59 4.47
C GLU A 124 23.44 -8.92 4.79
N THR A 125 23.13 -9.17 6.05
CA THR A 125 21.76 -9.42 6.51
C THR A 125 20.84 -8.22 6.23
N LEU A 126 21.28 -6.99 6.53
CA LEU A 126 20.52 -5.78 6.24
C LEU A 126 20.35 -5.56 4.73
N HIS A 127 21.41 -5.77 3.95
CA HIS A 127 21.39 -5.62 2.50
C HIS A 127 20.39 -6.57 1.83
N ILE A 128 20.44 -7.85 2.21
CA ILE A 128 19.52 -8.88 1.71
C ILE A 128 18.08 -8.55 2.13
N ALA A 129 17.88 -8.10 3.36
CA ALA A 129 16.56 -7.69 3.83
C ALA A 129 16.00 -6.50 3.04
N ASP A 130 16.84 -5.51 2.72
CA ASP A 130 16.43 -4.34 1.93
C ASP A 130 16.05 -4.70 0.50
N LYS A 131 16.74 -5.67 -0.11
CA LYS A 131 16.37 -6.20 -1.44
C LYS A 131 15.16 -7.12 -1.42
N LEU A 132 14.94 -7.86 -0.34
CA LEU A 132 13.78 -8.75 -0.21
C LEU A 132 12.48 -7.97 0.07
N ARG A 133 12.55 -6.90 0.86
CA ARG A 133 11.37 -6.16 1.36
C ARG A 133 10.38 -5.74 0.26
N PRO A 134 10.80 -5.23 -0.92
CA PRO A 134 9.87 -4.87 -2.00
C PRO A 134 9.06 -6.05 -2.58
N HIS A 135 9.55 -7.28 -2.41
CA HIS A 135 8.91 -8.49 -2.96
C HIS A 135 7.98 -9.18 -1.97
N MET A 136 8.15 -8.94 -0.66
CA MET A 136 7.35 -9.58 0.39
C MET A 136 5.84 -9.39 0.25
N PRO A 137 5.31 -8.20 -0.12
CA PRO A 137 3.86 -8.04 -0.28
C PRO A 137 3.26 -8.93 -1.37
N ALA A 138 3.99 -9.15 -2.47
CA ALA A 138 3.54 -10.01 -3.57
C ALA A 138 3.56 -11.50 -3.16
N LEU A 139 4.60 -11.94 -2.44
CA LEU A 139 4.68 -13.30 -1.90
C LEU A 139 3.56 -13.57 -0.88
N ILE A 140 3.26 -12.61 0.00
CA ILE A 140 2.17 -12.71 0.97
C ILE A 140 0.82 -12.78 0.26
N ALA A 141 0.60 -11.97 -0.78
CA ALA A 141 -0.63 -12.02 -1.58
C ALA A 141 -0.82 -13.39 -2.24
N PHE A 142 0.23 -13.98 -2.79
CA PHE A 142 0.19 -15.33 -3.36
C PHE A 142 -0.23 -16.40 -2.33
N LEU A 143 0.30 -16.33 -1.11
CA LEU A 143 -0.09 -17.25 -0.03
C LEU A 143 -1.56 -17.07 0.36
N ASN A 144 -2.04 -15.83 0.48
CA ASN A 144 -3.43 -15.54 0.81
C ASN A 144 -4.41 -16.07 -0.25
N ASP A 145 -4.06 -15.95 -1.53
CA ASP A 145 -4.87 -16.51 -2.63
C ASP A 145 -4.95 -18.04 -2.54
N ALA A 146 -3.82 -18.71 -2.23
CA ALA A 146 -3.79 -20.16 -2.05
C ALA A 146 -4.64 -20.62 -0.85
N ASP A 147 -4.60 -19.89 0.26
CA ASP A 147 -5.40 -20.19 1.45
C ASP A 147 -6.90 -19.97 1.20
N ALA A 148 -7.25 -18.92 0.45
CA ALA A 148 -8.64 -18.69 0.04
C ALA A 148 -9.20 -19.83 -0.82
N LEU A 149 -8.39 -20.36 -1.75
CA LEU A 149 -8.78 -21.52 -2.56
C LEU A 149 -8.98 -22.79 -1.72
N ARG A 150 -8.14 -23.01 -0.70
CA ARG A 150 -8.28 -24.14 0.22
C ARG A 150 -9.47 -24.02 1.15
N GLY A 151 -9.80 -22.81 1.61
CA GLY A 151 -10.98 -22.55 2.44
C GLY A 151 -12.30 -22.57 1.67
N ALA A 152 -12.25 -22.48 0.34
CA ALA A 152 -13.40 -22.57 -0.55
C ALA A 152 -13.65 -23.99 -1.10
N ALA A 153 -12.74 -24.93 -0.86
CA ALA A 153 -12.83 -26.36 -1.22
C ALA A 153 -13.25 -27.20 -0.02
#